data_AF-A0A8T3XH23-F1
#
_entry.id   AF-A0A8T3XH23-F1
#
_cell.length_a   1.000
_cell.length_b   1.000
_cell.length_c   1.000
_cell.angle_alpha   90.00
_cell.angle_beta   90.00
_cell.angle_gamma   90.00
#
_symmetry.space_group_name_H-M   'P 1'
#
loop_
_entity.id
_entity.type
_entity.pdbx_description
1 polymer ?
#
loop_
_entity_poly.entity_id
_entity_poly.type
_entity_poly.pdbx_seq_one_letter_code
_entity_poly.pdbx_strand_id
1 'polypeptide(L)'
;MVDLRRVAIIFIIAVLYAIFVNAVIGAFYLAPKYEDYCKSRFYPEKPYAAPMERKDCPKYKEPAQEELDKCAEQKGFPEYRYDAYGCPVEYKGCNFCQRDFDNANQKYNFNYFIFSSILAVLGIAIGLLLPIKHSLNEWIAAGFMLGGLVTLFFGTFRYYQYLGRYIKPVVIFLELAIVIYLSYKKLRDIKKKDKRR
;
A
#
# COMPACT_ATOMS: atom_id res chain seq x y z
N MET A 1 21.34 7.50 32.29
CA MET A 1 22.06 7.54 30.99
C MET A 1 21.45 6.48 30.10
N VAL A 2 21.00 6.86 28.90
CA VAL A 2 20.48 5.92 27.91
C VAL A 2 21.66 5.12 27.35
N ASP A 3 21.62 3.79 27.48
CA ASP A 3 22.65 2.93 26.89
C ASP A 3 22.43 2.86 25.38
N LEU A 4 23.36 3.44 24.61
CA LEU A 4 23.31 3.47 23.16
C LEU A 4 23.19 2.07 22.54
N ARG A 5 23.84 1.06 23.14
CA ARG A 5 23.79 -0.33 22.65
C ARG A 5 22.40 -0.91 22.76
N ARG A 6 21.72 -0.64 23.87
CA ARG A 6 20.33 -1.06 24.11
C ARG A 6 19.39 -0.47 23.06
N VAL A 7 19.48 0.83 22.82
CA VAL A 7 18.62 1.52 21.85
C VAL A 7 18.87 1.00 20.43
N ALA A 8 20.14 0.82 20.05
CA ALA A 8 20.50 0.30 18.73
C ALA A 8 19.89 -1.10 18.47
N ILE A 9 19.96 -2.02 19.45
CA ILE A 9 19.40 -3.37 19.30
C ILE A 9 17.88 -3.33 19.15
N ILE A 10 17.18 -2.54 19.99
CA ILE A 10 15.72 -2.38 19.90
C ILE A 10 15.33 -1.88 18.51
N PHE A 11 16.03 -0.87 17.99
CA PHE A 11 15.77 -0.30 16.68
C PHE A 11 16.02 -1.29 15.54
N ILE A 12 17.15 -2.01 15.57
CA ILE A 12 17.47 -3.02 14.55
C ILE A 12 16.39 -4.10 14.51
N ILE A 13 15.97 -4.61 15.67
CA ILE A 13 14.89 -5.62 15.74
C ILE A 13 13.59 -5.05 15.16
N ALA A 14 13.24 -3.81 15.50
CA ALA A 14 12.03 -3.17 14.99
C ALA A 14 12.02 -3.05 13.46
N VAL A 15 13.15 -2.60 12.87
CA VAL A 15 13.31 -2.46 11.42
C VAL A 15 13.29 -3.82 10.73
N LEU A 16 14.07 -4.78 11.23
CA LEU A 16 14.11 -6.13 10.66
C LEU A 16 12.74 -6.81 10.72
N TYR A 17 12.00 -6.61 11.81
CA TYR A 17 10.64 -7.11 11.95
C TYR A 17 9.69 -6.50 10.91
N ALA A 18 9.76 -5.18 10.70
CA ALA A 18 8.94 -4.52 9.68
C ALA A 18 9.27 -5.00 8.26
N ILE A 19 10.56 -5.17 7.93
CA ILE A 19 11.02 -5.75 6.65
C ILE A 19 10.52 -7.19 6.52
N PHE A 20 10.63 -7.99 7.58
CA PHE A 20 10.13 -9.36 7.60
C PHE A 20 8.63 -9.43 7.30
N VAL A 21 7.81 -8.60 7.93
CA VAL A 21 6.37 -8.55 7.65
C VAL A 21 6.11 -8.18 6.19
N ASN A 22 6.82 -7.20 5.64
CA ASN A 22 6.68 -6.83 4.24
C ASN A 22 7.05 -7.99 3.30
N ALA A 23 8.15 -8.70 3.58
CA ALA A 23 8.58 -9.86 2.81
C ALA A 23 7.58 -11.02 2.89
N VAL A 24 7.02 -11.29 4.07
CA VAL A 24 5.97 -12.31 4.25
C VAL A 24 4.74 -11.97 3.41
N ILE A 25 4.24 -10.73 3.48
CA ILE A 25 3.07 -10.33 2.69
C ILE A 25 3.37 -10.43 1.20
N GLY A 26 4.54 -9.95 0.76
CA GLY A 26 4.96 -10.01 -0.65
C GLY A 26 5.13 -11.43 -1.19
N ALA A 27 5.43 -12.41 -0.33
CA ALA A 27 5.53 -13.82 -0.71
C ALA A 27 4.15 -14.46 -0.94
N PHE A 28 3.13 -14.07 -0.18
CA PHE A 28 1.77 -14.65 -0.28
C PHE A 28 0.81 -13.83 -1.14
N TYR A 29 1.07 -12.54 -1.33
CA TYR A 29 0.18 -11.62 -2.02
C TYR A 29 0.98 -10.71 -2.95
N LEU A 30 0.92 -10.99 -4.25
CA LEU A 30 1.70 -10.28 -5.27
C LEU A 30 1.09 -8.91 -5.58
N ALA A 31 1.94 -7.88 -5.66
CA ALA A 31 1.52 -6.55 -6.08
C ALA A 31 1.08 -6.58 -7.55
N PRO A 32 -0.07 -5.96 -7.89
CA PRO A 32 -0.49 -5.86 -9.29
C PRO A 32 0.53 -5.00 -10.04
N LYS A 33 0.95 -5.45 -11.22
CA LYS A 33 1.87 -4.72 -12.08
C LYS A 33 1.08 -3.94 -13.12
N TYR A 34 1.53 -2.74 -13.45
CA TYR A 34 0.83 -1.88 -14.41
C TYR A 34 0.72 -2.54 -15.78
N GLU A 35 1.79 -3.24 -16.18
CA GLU A 35 1.93 -3.92 -17.47
C GLU A 35 0.94 -5.07 -17.66
N ASP A 36 0.42 -5.65 -16.57
CA ASP A 36 -0.59 -6.71 -16.64
C ASP A 36 -1.96 -6.17 -17.08
N TYR A 37 -2.22 -4.88 -16.83
CA TYR A 37 -3.47 -4.20 -17.17
C TYR A 37 -3.31 -3.34 -18.42
N CYS A 38 -2.26 -2.54 -18.49
CA CYS A 38 -2.01 -1.57 -19.55
C CYS A 38 -0.89 -2.05 -20.48
N LYS A 39 -1.25 -2.90 -21.45
CA LYS A 39 -0.30 -3.50 -22.42
C LYS A 39 0.17 -2.53 -23.51
N SER A 40 -0.63 -1.51 -23.82
CA SER A 40 -0.28 -0.51 -24.82
C SER A 40 0.66 0.53 -24.22
N ARG A 41 1.91 0.58 -24.70
CA ARG A 41 2.74 1.76 -24.49
C ARG A 41 2.01 2.94 -25.11
N PHE A 42 1.68 3.95 -24.30
CA PHE A 42 1.00 5.18 -24.74
C PHE A 42 1.80 5.98 -25.78
N TYR A 43 3.04 5.56 -26.04
CA TYR A 43 3.93 6.18 -27.01
C TYR A 43 4.18 5.23 -28.17
N PRO A 44 4.05 5.68 -29.43
CA PRO A 44 4.55 4.91 -30.55
C PRO A 44 6.04 4.63 -30.33
N GLU A 45 6.46 3.37 -30.50
CA GLU A 45 7.87 2.96 -30.38
C GLU A 45 8.78 3.55 -31.46
N LYS A 46 8.20 4.28 -32.43
CA LYS A 46 8.91 4.90 -33.53
C LYS A 46 9.06 6.41 -33.27
N PRO A 47 10.23 7.01 -33.60
CA PRO A 47 10.39 8.46 -33.51
C PRO A 47 9.26 9.12 -34.30
N TYR A 48 8.62 10.13 -33.70
CA TYR A 48 7.63 10.94 -34.39
C TYR A 48 8.25 11.39 -35.71
N ALA A 49 7.68 10.94 -36.84
CA ALA A 49 7.95 11.58 -38.11
C ALA A 49 7.69 13.09 -37.92
N ALA A 50 8.51 13.94 -38.54
CA ALA A 50 8.41 15.39 -38.43
C ALA A 50 6.93 15.83 -38.44
N PRO A 51 6.51 16.79 -37.59
CA PRO A 51 5.12 17.07 -37.33
C PRO A 51 4.37 17.30 -38.65
N MET A 52 3.63 16.29 -39.09
CA MET A 52 2.66 16.45 -40.16
C MET A 52 1.61 17.43 -39.64
N GLU A 53 1.27 18.44 -40.44
CA GLU A 53 0.15 19.29 -40.07
C GLU A 53 -1.09 18.41 -39.91
N ARG A 54 -1.87 18.65 -38.85
CA ARG A 54 -3.08 17.88 -38.53
C ARG A 54 -4.08 17.79 -39.70
N LYS A 55 -3.94 18.67 -40.70
CA LYS A 55 -4.72 18.74 -41.94
C LYS A 55 -4.48 17.55 -42.88
N ASP A 56 -3.35 16.87 -42.77
CA ASP A 56 -2.96 15.79 -43.68
C ASP A 56 -3.34 14.38 -43.17
N CYS A 57 -3.92 14.27 -41.97
CA CYS A 57 -4.37 12.98 -41.46
C CYS A 57 -5.58 12.46 -42.25
N PRO A 58 -5.62 11.16 -42.59
CA PRO A 58 -6.78 10.56 -43.25
C PRO A 58 -8.02 10.73 -42.37
N LYS A 59 -9.16 11.05 -43.00
CA LYS A 59 -10.43 11.09 -42.28
C LYS A 59 -10.79 9.69 -41.81
N TYR A 60 -11.05 9.55 -40.52
CA TYR A 60 -11.60 8.34 -39.91
C TYR A 60 -12.96 8.65 -39.28
N LYS A 61 -13.70 7.60 -38.92
CA LYS A 61 -14.96 7.76 -38.20
C LYS A 61 -14.65 8.10 -36.74
N GLU A 62 -14.78 9.37 -36.39
CA GLU A 62 -14.68 9.81 -34.99
C GLU A 62 -15.83 9.22 -34.16
N PRO A 63 -15.58 8.82 -32.90
CA PRO A 63 -16.63 8.38 -32.00
C PRO A 63 -17.60 9.51 -31.68
N ALA A 64 -18.85 9.16 -31.37
CA ALA A 64 -19.82 10.16 -30.96
C ALA A 64 -19.41 10.75 -29.59
N GLN A 65 -19.70 12.04 -29.35
CA GLN A 65 -19.38 12.68 -28.07
C GLN A 65 -19.98 11.92 -26.87
N GLU A 66 -21.19 11.37 -27.03
CA GLU A 66 -21.84 10.56 -26.01
C GLU A 66 -21.04 9.28 -25.65
N GLU A 67 -20.36 8.66 -26.62
CA GLU A 67 -19.50 7.50 -26.37
C GLU A 67 -18.24 7.90 -25.58
N LEU A 68 -17.67 9.06 -25.89
CA LEU A 68 -16.53 9.62 -25.17
C LEU A 68 -16.89 10.00 -23.74
N ASP A 69 -18.06 10.60 -23.53
CA ASP A 69 -18.56 10.98 -22.22
C ASP A 69 -18.79 9.74 -21.36
N LYS A 70 -19.46 8.71 -21.90
CA LYS A 70 -19.63 7.41 -21.21
C LYS A 70 -18.31 6.74 -20.86
N CYS A 71 -17.31 6.84 -21.75
CA CYS A 71 -15.98 6.32 -21.50
C CYS A 71 -15.31 7.03 -20.31
N ALA A 72 -15.37 8.37 -20.28
CA ALA A 72 -14.80 9.19 -19.22
C ALA A 72 -15.52 9.01 -17.87
N GLU A 73 -16.86 8.93 -17.87
CA GLU A 73 -17.67 8.64 -16.68
C GLU A 73 -17.26 7.31 -16.02
N GLN A 74 -16.95 6.32 -16.85
CA GLN A 74 -16.46 5.02 -16.40
C GLN A 74 -14.96 4.99 -16.11
N LYS A 75 -14.29 6.15 -16.05
CA LYS A 75 -12.84 6.30 -15.85
C LYS A 75 -11.97 5.56 -16.87
N GLY A 76 -12.51 5.37 -18.08
CA GLY A 76 -11.73 4.92 -19.21
C GLY A 76 -11.18 6.09 -20.01
N PHE A 77 -10.36 5.76 -21.00
CA PHE A 77 -9.87 6.71 -21.99
C PHE A 77 -10.07 6.15 -23.40
N PRO A 78 -10.34 6.99 -24.41
CA PRO A 78 -10.53 6.52 -25.77
C PRO A 78 -9.22 5.97 -26.34
N GLU A 79 -9.27 4.77 -26.91
CA GLU A 79 -8.13 4.13 -27.56
C GLU A 79 -8.25 4.25 -29.08
N TYR A 80 -7.18 4.70 -29.70
CA TYR A 80 -7.08 4.86 -31.15
C TYR A 80 -5.95 3.99 -31.69
N ARG A 81 -6.15 3.45 -32.89
CA ARG A 81 -5.05 2.93 -33.70
C ARG A 81 -4.45 4.11 -34.45
N TYR A 82 -3.13 4.24 -34.38
CA TYR A 82 -2.37 5.23 -35.12
C TYR A 82 -1.62 4.56 -36.27
N ASP A 83 -1.42 5.30 -37.36
CA ASP A 83 -0.53 4.89 -38.45
C ASP A 83 0.96 5.21 -38.13
N ALA A 84 1.83 5.01 -39.12
CA ALA A 84 3.26 5.28 -38.99
C ALA A 84 3.61 6.77 -38.79
N TYR A 85 2.67 7.67 -39.08
CA TYR A 85 2.83 9.13 -38.96
C TYR A 85 2.17 9.69 -37.68
N GLY A 86 1.54 8.83 -36.87
CA GLY A 86 0.86 9.24 -35.64
C GLY A 86 -0.54 9.81 -35.89
N CYS A 87 -1.12 9.60 -37.07
CA CYS A 87 -2.51 9.97 -37.36
C CYS A 87 -3.47 8.87 -36.87
N PRO A 88 -4.58 9.22 -36.20
CA PRO A 88 -5.58 8.25 -35.80
C PRO A 88 -6.29 7.71 -37.06
N VAL A 89 -6.25 6.40 -37.25
CA VAL A 89 -6.90 5.73 -38.39
C VAL A 89 -8.19 5.01 -38.00
N GLU A 90 -8.35 4.69 -36.72
CA GLU A 90 -9.45 3.87 -36.24
C GLU A 90 -9.65 4.06 -34.74
N TYR A 91 -10.91 4.25 -34.32
CA TYR A 91 -11.29 4.21 -32.91
C TYR A 91 -11.50 2.76 -32.48
N LYS A 92 -10.74 2.29 -31.49
CA LYS A 92 -10.80 0.92 -30.97
C LYS A 92 -11.79 0.75 -29.81
N GLY A 93 -12.35 1.85 -29.29
CA GLY A 93 -13.23 1.83 -28.14
C GLY A 93 -12.63 2.51 -26.91
N CYS A 94 -13.25 2.25 -25.77
CA CYS A 94 -12.81 2.77 -24.48
C CYS A 94 -11.86 1.77 -23.80
N ASN A 95 -10.70 2.23 -23.35
CA ASN A 95 -9.73 1.44 -22.60
C ASN A 95 -9.86 1.75 -21.11
N PHE A 96 -10.00 0.69 -20.32
CA PHE A 96 -10.22 0.75 -18.88
C PHE A 96 -9.01 0.30 -18.05
N CYS A 97 -7.83 0.17 -18.67
CA CYS A 97 -6.69 -0.44 -18.01
C CYS A 97 -6.28 0.28 -16.73
N GLN A 98 -6.31 1.61 -16.71
CA GLN A 98 -5.99 2.42 -15.54
C GLN A 98 -6.99 2.16 -14.40
N ARG A 99 -8.28 2.17 -14.70
CA ARG A 99 -9.35 1.85 -13.74
C ARG A 99 -9.17 0.46 -13.16
N ASP A 100 -8.90 -0.52 -14.01
CA ASP A 100 -8.81 -1.92 -13.60
C ASP A 100 -7.54 -2.15 -12.75
N PHE A 101 -6.42 -1.49 -13.10
CA PHE A 101 -5.21 -1.43 -12.30
C PHE A 101 -5.44 -0.74 -10.94
N ASP A 102 -6.11 0.41 -10.92
CA ASP A 102 -6.42 1.14 -9.69
C ASP A 102 -7.34 0.32 -8.76
N ASN A 103 -8.32 -0.38 -9.32
CA ASN A 103 -9.18 -1.30 -8.59
C ASN A 103 -8.41 -2.49 -8.01
N ALA A 104 -7.49 -3.07 -8.79
CA ALA A 104 -6.62 -4.14 -8.33
C ALA A 104 -5.67 -3.66 -7.22
N ASN A 105 -5.08 -2.48 -7.38
CA ASN A 105 -4.25 -1.84 -6.36
C ASN A 105 -5.02 -1.57 -5.08
N GLN A 106 -6.26 -1.08 -5.18
CA GLN A 106 -7.10 -0.81 -4.02
C GLN A 106 -7.35 -2.10 -3.23
N LYS A 107 -7.73 -3.20 -3.92
CA LYS A 107 -7.92 -4.52 -3.30
C LYS A 107 -6.62 -5.03 -2.68
N TYR A 108 -5.49 -4.86 -3.38
CA TYR A 108 -4.19 -5.24 -2.87
C TYR A 108 -3.81 -4.51 -1.60
N ASN A 109 -3.95 -3.18 -1.59
CA ASN A 109 -3.59 -2.37 -0.43
C ASN A 109 -4.51 -2.62 0.76
N PHE A 110 -5.79 -2.96 0.53
CA PHE A 110 -6.70 -3.39 1.59
C PHE A 110 -6.24 -4.71 2.22
N ASN A 111 -5.93 -5.72 1.40
CA ASN A 111 -5.46 -7.01 1.92
C ASN A 111 -4.11 -6.86 2.62
N TYR A 112 -3.18 -6.07 2.06
CA TYR A 112 -1.91 -5.73 2.69
C TYR A 112 -2.15 -5.11 4.08
N PHE A 113 -3.06 -4.15 4.19
CA PHE A 113 -3.43 -3.54 5.47
C PHE A 113 -3.87 -4.62 6.47
N ILE A 114 -4.84 -5.47 6.14
CA ILE A 114 -5.34 -6.53 7.03
C ILE A 114 -4.22 -7.48 7.48
N PHE A 115 -3.41 -8.02 6.55
CA PHE A 115 -2.32 -8.93 6.90
C PHE A 115 -1.25 -8.24 7.76
N SER A 116 -0.88 -7.01 7.41
CA SER A 116 0.10 -6.23 8.19
C SER A 116 -0.41 -5.89 9.58
N SER A 117 -1.71 -5.61 9.76
CA SER A 117 -2.33 -5.37 11.06
C SER A 117 -2.34 -6.62 11.93
N ILE A 118 -2.68 -7.79 11.37
CA ILE A 118 -2.63 -9.07 12.09
C ILE A 118 -1.20 -9.36 12.54
N LEU A 119 -0.23 -9.28 11.63
CA LEU A 119 1.17 -9.51 11.96
C LEU A 119 1.67 -8.50 12.98
N ALA A 120 1.37 -7.21 12.83
CA ALA A 120 1.72 -6.17 13.80
C ALA A 120 1.20 -6.49 15.21
N VAL A 121 -0.06 -6.90 15.34
CA VAL A 121 -0.65 -7.30 16.63
C VAL A 121 0.05 -8.54 17.19
N LEU A 122 0.41 -9.52 16.35
CA LEU A 122 1.21 -10.68 16.77
C LEU A 122 2.61 -10.26 17.23
N GLY A 123 3.28 -9.33 16.55
CA GLY A 123 4.57 -8.78 16.98
C GLY A 123 4.48 -8.12 18.35
N ILE A 124 3.46 -7.29 18.58
CA ILE A 124 3.21 -6.67 19.89
C ILE A 124 2.91 -7.74 20.95
N ALA A 125 2.09 -8.75 20.62
CA ALA A 125 1.76 -9.84 21.53
C ALA A 125 2.98 -10.67 21.92
N ILE A 126 3.84 -11.02 20.96
CA ILE A 126 5.12 -11.71 21.20
C ILE A 126 6.00 -10.88 22.14
N GLY A 127 6.11 -9.58 21.87
CA GLY A 127 6.81 -8.66 22.76
C GLY A 127 6.23 -8.65 24.18
N LEU A 128 4.91 -8.72 24.33
CA LEU A 128 4.25 -8.71 25.64
C LEU A 128 4.39 -10.03 26.41
N LEU A 129 4.38 -11.15 25.70
CA LEU A 129 4.42 -12.50 26.28
C LEU A 129 5.84 -12.99 26.58
N LEU A 130 6.87 -12.38 25.98
CA LEU A 130 8.26 -12.74 26.22
C LEU A 130 8.66 -12.57 27.70
N PRO A 131 9.15 -13.62 28.38
CA PRO A 131 9.50 -13.55 29.79
C PRO A 131 10.77 -12.71 29.99
N ILE A 132 10.60 -11.58 30.70
CA ILE A 132 11.67 -10.68 31.11
C ILE A 132 12.43 -11.28 32.29
N LYS A 133 13.23 -12.33 32.03
CA LYS A 133 14.15 -12.92 33.01
C LYS A 133 15.57 -12.37 32.88
N HIS A 134 15.98 -12.02 31.67
CA HIS A 134 17.30 -11.45 31.35
C HIS A 134 17.16 -10.09 30.64
N SER A 135 18.17 -9.22 30.78
CA SER A 135 18.23 -7.91 30.12
C SER A 135 18.10 -7.99 28.60
N LEU A 136 18.64 -9.06 27.99
CA LEU A 136 18.52 -9.30 26.54
C LEU A 136 17.06 -9.50 26.10
N ASN A 137 16.27 -10.24 26.89
CA ASN A 137 14.85 -10.48 26.59
C ASN A 137 14.03 -9.19 26.69
N GLU A 138 14.42 -8.27 27.56
CA GLU A 138 13.79 -6.94 27.65
C GLU A 138 13.98 -6.14 26.36
N TRP A 139 15.18 -6.21 25.77
CA TRP A 139 15.50 -5.50 24.54
C TRP A 139 14.79 -6.12 23.33
N ILE A 140 14.76 -7.46 23.26
CA ILE A 140 14.04 -8.19 22.21
C ILE A 140 12.54 -7.89 22.30
N ALA A 141 11.95 -7.97 23.50
CA ALA A 141 10.54 -7.65 23.72
C ALA A 141 10.19 -6.21 23.32
N ALA A 142 11.03 -5.23 23.69
CA ALA A 142 10.84 -3.85 23.28
C ALA A 142 10.98 -3.67 21.75
N GLY A 143 11.93 -4.37 21.12
CA GLY A 143 12.10 -4.38 19.67
C GLY A 143 10.89 -4.92 18.93
N PHE A 144 10.31 -6.05 19.36
CA PHE A 144 9.08 -6.60 18.77
C PHE A 144 7.87 -5.69 18.95
N MET A 145 7.72 -5.05 20.12
CA MET A 145 6.65 -4.07 20.32
C MET A 145 6.80 -2.86 19.40
N LEU A 146 8.00 -2.29 19.32
CA LEU A 146 8.28 -1.15 18.45
C LEU A 146 8.10 -1.54 16.97
N GLY A 147 8.61 -2.69 16.56
CA GLY A 147 8.46 -3.22 15.21
C GLY A 147 7.00 -3.46 14.84
N GLY A 148 6.21 -4.03 15.75
CA GLY A 148 4.77 -4.22 15.57
C GLY A 148 4.03 -2.89 15.42
N LEU A 149 4.33 -1.89 16.25
CA LEU A 149 3.74 -0.54 16.12
C LEU A 149 4.12 0.14 14.80
N VAL A 150 5.40 0.06 14.41
CA VAL A 150 5.88 0.61 13.13
C VAL A 150 5.20 -0.09 11.96
N THR A 151 5.09 -1.42 12.00
CA THR A 151 4.41 -2.21 10.96
C THR A 151 2.93 -1.83 10.84
N LEU A 152 2.23 -1.69 11.97
CA LEU A 152 0.83 -1.24 12.00
C LEU A 152 0.71 0.11 11.28
N PHE A 153 1.53 1.08 11.67
CA PHE A 153 1.54 2.43 11.11
C PHE A 153 1.82 2.44 9.60
N PHE A 154 2.80 1.67 9.14
CA PHE A 154 3.10 1.56 7.71
C PHE A 154 1.96 0.91 6.92
N GLY A 155 1.31 -0.11 7.49
CA GLY A 155 0.11 -0.73 6.91
C GLY A 155 -1.01 0.29 6.71
N THR A 156 -1.32 1.06 7.75
CA THR A 156 -2.33 2.12 7.71
C THR A 156 -1.98 3.20 6.70
N PHE A 157 -0.75 3.70 6.73
CA PHE A 157 -0.29 4.76 5.83
C PHE A 157 -0.45 4.37 4.36
N ARG A 158 -0.14 3.10 4.02
CA ARG A 158 -0.27 2.58 2.66
C ARG A 158 -1.73 2.56 2.15
N TYR A 159 -2.66 2.14 3.00
CA TYR A 159 -4.08 2.07 2.65
C TYR A 159 -4.82 3.41 2.81
N TYR A 160 -4.24 4.37 3.56
CA TYR A 160 -4.86 5.65 3.87
C TYR A 160 -5.31 6.46 2.65
N GLN A 161 -4.56 6.39 1.54
CA GLN A 161 -4.91 7.08 0.31
C GLN A 161 -6.21 6.58 -0.32
N TYR A 162 -6.57 5.31 -0.09
CA TYR A 162 -7.76 4.65 -0.64
C TYR A 162 -8.98 4.70 0.29
N LEU A 163 -8.79 5.10 1.56
CA LEU A 163 -9.89 5.21 2.51
C LEU A 163 -10.84 6.36 2.13
N GLY A 164 -12.13 6.14 2.28
CA GLY A 164 -13.14 7.19 2.11
C GLY A 164 -12.95 8.34 3.10
N ARG A 165 -13.37 9.56 2.71
CA ARG A 165 -13.21 10.79 3.52
C ARG A 165 -13.64 10.63 4.99
N TYR A 166 -14.74 9.92 5.23
CA TYR A 166 -15.30 9.69 6.56
C TYR A 166 -14.74 8.45 7.27
N ILE A 167 -14.20 7.47 6.54
CA ILE A 167 -13.66 6.23 7.11
C ILE A 167 -12.26 6.48 7.69
N LYS A 168 -11.48 7.38 7.09
CA LYS A 168 -10.14 7.79 7.55
C LYS A 168 -10.07 8.09 9.06
N PRO A 169 -10.88 9.02 9.62
CA PRO A 169 -10.81 9.33 11.05
C PRO A 169 -11.26 8.16 11.93
N VAL A 170 -12.21 7.33 11.48
CA VAL A 170 -12.68 6.16 12.24
C VAL A 170 -11.58 5.11 12.38
N VAL A 171 -10.86 4.81 11.29
CA VAL A 171 -9.75 3.83 11.31
C VAL A 171 -8.63 4.31 12.23
N ILE A 172 -8.21 5.57 12.12
CA ILE A 172 -7.18 6.16 12.98
C ILE A 172 -7.62 6.12 14.46
N PHE A 173 -8.88 6.45 14.74
CA PHE A 173 -9.41 6.41 16.11
C PHE A 173 -9.38 4.99 16.69
N LEU A 174 -9.78 3.97 15.91
CA LEU A 174 -9.74 2.57 16.34
C LEU A 174 -8.31 2.09 16.59
N GLU A 175 -7.37 2.41 15.71
CA GLU A 175 -5.96 2.07 15.90
C GLU A 175 -5.38 2.70 17.17
N LEU A 176 -5.67 3.98 17.38
CA LEU A 176 -5.25 4.69 18.59
C LEU A 176 -5.84 4.03 19.84
N ALA A 177 -7.13 3.69 19.82
CA ALA A 177 -7.79 3.00 20.93
C ALA A 177 -7.14 1.64 21.23
N ILE A 178 -6.78 0.86 20.20
CA ILE A 178 -6.07 -0.41 20.34
C ILE A 178 -4.69 -0.21 20.99
N VAL A 179 -3.90 0.74 20.50
CA VAL A 179 -2.56 1.01 21.02
C VAL A 179 -2.63 1.48 22.48
N ILE A 180 -3.57 2.37 22.81
CA ILE A 180 -3.80 2.82 24.19
C ILE A 180 -4.19 1.64 25.08
N TYR A 181 -5.15 0.81 24.64
CA TYR A 181 -5.59 -0.36 25.39
C TYR A 181 -4.45 -1.34 25.70
N LEU A 182 -3.63 -1.67 24.69
CA LEU A 182 -2.48 -2.56 24.85
C LEU A 182 -1.43 -1.96 25.80
N SER A 183 -1.21 -0.65 25.71
CA SER A 183 -0.29 0.09 26.58
C SER A 183 -0.74 0.06 28.04
N TYR A 184 -2.03 0.31 28.31
CA TYR A 184 -2.61 0.22 29.66
C TYR A 184 -2.57 -1.20 30.21
N LYS A 185 -2.86 -2.22 29.38
CA LYS A 185 -2.78 -3.62 29.79
C LYS A 185 -1.37 -3.98 30.28
N LYS A 186 -0.34 -3.60 29.53
CA LYS A 186 1.06 -3.83 29.91
C LYS A 186 1.41 -3.18 31.26
N LEU A 187 1.02 -1.92 31.47
CA LEU A 187 1.28 -1.19 32.72
C LEU A 187 0.64 -1.90 33.93
N ARG A 188 -0.59 -2.41 33.77
CA ARG A 188 -1.29 -3.15 34.82
C ARG A 188 -0.58 -4.47 35.15
N ASP A 189 -0.09 -5.18 34.14
CA ASP A 189 0.59 -6.47 34.33
C ASP A 189 1.96 -6.28 35.00
N ILE A 190 2.68 -5.20 34.69
CA ILE A 190 3.91 -4.82 35.40
C ILE A 190 3.60 -4.54 36.89
N LYS A 191 2.59 -3.72 37.21
CA LYS A 191 2.20 -3.43 38.61
C LYS A 191 1.83 -4.69 39.40
N LYS A 192 1.13 -5.65 38.78
CA LYS A 192 0.77 -6.92 39.43
C LYS A 192 1.98 -7.79 39.74
N LYS A 193 2.99 -7.79 38.86
CA LYS A 193 4.21 -8.59 39.02
C LYS A 193 5.12 -8.02 40.10
N ASP A 194 5.17 -6.69 40.22
CA ASP A 194 5.90 -5.97 41.26
C ASP A 194 5.30 -6.24 42.65
N LYS A 195 3.97 -6.27 42.76
CA LYS A 195 3.26 -6.57 44.03
C LYS A 195 3.38 -8.02 44.51
N ARG A 196 3.94 -8.94 43.70
CA ARG A 196 4.15 -10.37 44.01
C ARG A 196 5.61 -10.70 44.32
N ARG A 197 6.52 -9.74 44.20
CA ARG A 197 7.94 -9.88 44.46
C ARG A 197 8.28 -9.25 45.81
#